data_AF-A0A378QJR4-F1
#
_entry.id   AF-A0A378QJR4-F1
#
_cell.length_a   1.000
_cell.length_b   1.000
_cell.length_c   1.000
_cell.angle_alpha   90.00
_cell.angle_beta   90.00
_cell.angle_gamma   90.00
#
_symmetry.space_group_name_H-M   'P 1'
#
loop_
_entity.id
_entity.type
_entity.pdbx_description
1 polymer ?
#
loop_
_entity_poly.entity_id
_entity_poly.type
_entity_poly.pdbx_seq_one_letter_code
_entity_poly.pdbx_strand_id
1 'polypeptide(L)'
;MSNFWGAVQKRVACFNRVNTDKAKKQADENIKNDYPAGSKEMSADDYLNEEMDRQLRQQQEGINSLTVAEYDAGRKAFQARKASKGSGRGDGKDQIETRDKFRADLLERYTNEYKENGMSQVEAEQKANTTTDNVMATLAALHNPDQLIDGNLNSKVPMDMGLKNVNSSIGSQWKNVPDDATIDPSDKGRTRVGAIDEAIKSIPESERANTRMNVKLERCK
;
A
#
# COMPACT_ATOMS: atom_id res chain seq x y z
N MET A 1 12.09 -27.78 19.68
CA MET A 1 12.34 -28.38 18.35
C MET A 1 11.04 -28.23 17.58
N SER A 2 10.86 -27.45 16.52
CA SER A 2 11.73 -26.66 15.64
C SER A 2 10.86 -25.54 15.04
N ASN A 3 11.17 -24.27 15.32
CA ASN A 3 10.47 -23.10 14.76
C ASN A 3 10.80 -22.96 13.26
N PHE A 4 10.14 -23.73 12.39
CA PHE A 4 10.54 -23.82 10.98
C PHE A 4 10.12 -22.59 10.14
N TRP A 5 9.25 -21.72 10.65
CA TRP A 5 8.92 -20.44 10.01
C TRP A 5 9.73 -19.24 10.52
N GLY A 6 10.54 -19.44 11.57
CA GLY A 6 11.48 -18.42 12.02
C GLY A 6 12.63 -18.18 11.03
N ALA A 7 12.85 -19.08 10.06
CA ALA A 7 14.04 -19.07 9.20
C ALA A 7 13.77 -18.86 7.70
N VAL A 8 12.57 -19.17 7.17
CA VAL A 8 12.31 -19.09 5.72
C VAL A 8 11.23 -18.05 5.44
N GLN A 9 11.63 -16.99 4.72
CA GLN A 9 10.74 -15.92 4.28
C GLN A 9 9.85 -16.40 3.13
N LYS A 10 8.52 -16.26 3.27
CA LYS A 10 7.55 -16.56 2.20
C LYS A 10 7.59 -15.45 1.15
N ARG A 11 8.26 -15.72 0.04
CA ARG A 11 8.21 -14.88 -1.16
C ARG A 11 6.97 -15.23 -1.98
N VAL A 12 6.14 -14.23 -2.25
CA VAL A 12 5.07 -14.36 -3.25
C VAL A 12 5.58 -13.88 -4.60
N ALA A 13 4.90 -14.24 -5.69
CA ALA A 13 5.22 -13.75 -7.03
C ALA A 13 5.34 -12.21 -7.05
N CYS A 14 6.28 -11.68 -7.84
CA CYS A 14 6.53 -10.24 -7.93
C CYS A 14 5.30 -9.49 -8.43
N PHE A 15 5.18 -8.19 -8.17
CA PHE A 15 4.07 -7.37 -8.64
C PHE A 15 4.45 -6.68 -9.96
N ASN A 16 3.62 -6.84 -10.98
CA ASN A 16 3.77 -6.23 -12.29
C ASN A 16 3.79 -4.71 -12.18
N ARG A 17 4.74 -4.10 -12.90
CA ARG A 17 4.95 -2.65 -12.94
C ARG A 17 3.69 -1.91 -13.38
N VAL A 18 3.56 -0.67 -12.91
CA VAL A 18 2.51 0.24 -13.36
C VAL A 18 3.10 1.18 -14.39
N ASN A 19 2.60 1.13 -15.62
CA ASN A 19 3.13 1.92 -16.74
C ASN A 19 2.05 2.51 -17.66
N THR A 20 0.78 2.46 -17.25
CA THR A 20 -0.34 2.97 -18.06
C THR A 20 -0.28 4.48 -18.27
N ASP A 21 -0.78 5.02 -19.37
CA ASP A 21 -0.79 6.47 -19.63
C ASP A 21 -1.47 7.29 -18.53
N LYS A 22 -2.59 6.77 -18.00
CA LYS A 22 -3.29 7.38 -16.86
C LYS A 22 -2.40 7.47 -15.62
N ALA A 23 -1.54 6.48 -15.42
CA ALA A 23 -0.60 6.47 -14.32
C ALA A 23 0.51 7.50 -14.50
N LYS A 24 1.11 7.54 -15.70
CA LYS A 24 2.15 8.50 -16.05
C LYS A 24 1.64 9.93 -15.89
N LYS A 25 0.45 10.23 -16.40
CA LYS A 25 -0.19 11.54 -16.24
C LYS A 25 -0.37 11.97 -14.78
N GLN A 26 -0.72 11.05 -13.88
CA GLN A 26 -0.87 11.36 -12.46
C GLN A 26 0.48 11.51 -11.75
N ALA A 27 1.50 10.75 -12.18
CA ALA A 27 2.87 10.96 -11.74
C ALA A 27 3.39 12.33 -12.20
N ASP A 28 3.20 12.71 -13.47
CA ASP A 28 3.58 14.01 -14.00
C ASP A 28 2.90 15.17 -13.26
N GLU A 29 1.62 15.04 -12.90
CA GLU A 29 0.92 16.04 -12.09
C GLU A 29 1.58 16.19 -10.72
N ASN A 30 1.95 15.09 -10.07
CA ASN A 30 2.63 15.13 -8.79
C ASN A 30 4.06 15.69 -8.89
N ILE A 31 4.83 15.28 -9.90
CA ILE A 31 6.19 15.78 -10.20
C ILE A 31 6.16 17.29 -10.42
N LYS A 32 5.21 17.79 -11.23
CA LYS A 32 5.01 19.22 -11.49
C LYS A 32 4.74 20.02 -10.20
N ASN A 33 4.03 19.41 -9.25
CA ASN A 33 3.73 20.00 -7.95
C ASN A 33 4.76 19.66 -6.87
N ASP A 34 5.93 19.12 -7.24
CA ASP A 34 7.01 18.73 -6.32
C ASP A 34 6.52 17.83 -5.16
N TYR A 35 5.78 16.78 -5.54
CA TYR A 35 5.24 15.81 -4.61
C TYR A 35 5.63 14.37 -5.00
N PRO A 36 6.41 13.64 -4.18
CA PRO A 36 7.03 14.11 -2.95
C PRO A 36 8.05 15.22 -3.23
N ALA A 37 8.44 15.95 -2.20
CA ALA A 37 9.44 17.01 -2.32
C ALA A 37 10.75 16.46 -2.94
N GLY A 38 11.30 17.18 -3.91
CA GLY A 38 12.46 16.77 -4.70
C GLY A 38 12.13 15.96 -5.96
N SER A 39 10.85 15.77 -6.29
CA SER A 39 10.44 14.93 -7.43
C SER A 39 10.52 15.63 -8.80
N LYS A 40 10.76 16.95 -8.84
CA LYS A 40 10.78 17.76 -10.09
C LYS A 40 11.70 17.24 -11.20
N GLU A 41 12.79 16.56 -10.84
CA GLU A 41 13.78 16.03 -11.79
C GLU A 41 13.53 14.55 -12.14
N MET A 42 12.48 13.93 -11.59
CA MET A 42 12.16 12.54 -11.87
C MET A 42 11.47 12.38 -13.22
N SER A 43 11.73 11.25 -13.89
CA SER A 43 10.84 10.79 -14.96
C SER A 43 9.56 10.19 -14.36
N ALA A 44 8.47 10.19 -15.13
CA ALA A 44 7.23 9.51 -14.72
C ALA A 44 7.45 8.01 -14.42
N ASP A 45 8.35 7.35 -15.16
CA ASP A 45 8.64 5.94 -14.96
C ASP A 45 9.43 5.69 -13.66
N ASP A 46 10.40 6.55 -13.34
CA ASP A 46 11.13 6.47 -12.06
C ASP A 46 10.19 6.73 -10.88
N TYR A 47 9.34 7.75 -11.00
CA TYR A 47 8.31 8.06 -10.00
C TYR A 47 7.40 6.85 -9.73
N LEU A 48 6.87 6.23 -10.79
CA LEU A 48 5.97 5.08 -10.66
C LEU A 48 6.69 3.87 -10.05
N ASN A 49 7.96 3.65 -10.40
CA ASN A 49 8.76 2.56 -9.83
C ASN A 49 9.03 2.79 -8.34
N GLU A 50 9.47 3.98 -7.95
CA GLU A 50 9.72 4.33 -6.56
C GLU A 50 8.46 4.29 -5.70
N GLU A 51 7.35 4.83 -6.21
CA GLU A 51 6.06 4.81 -5.51
C GLU A 51 5.55 3.38 -5.36
N MET A 52 5.71 2.55 -6.38
CA MET A 52 5.35 1.13 -6.29
C MET A 52 6.22 0.39 -5.27
N ASP A 53 7.53 0.60 -5.28
CA ASP A 53 8.45 -0.04 -4.33
C ASP A 53 8.20 0.44 -2.89
N ARG A 54 7.86 1.72 -2.70
CA ARG A 54 7.44 2.28 -1.41
C ARG A 54 6.16 1.64 -0.89
N GLN A 55 5.11 1.58 -1.71
CA GLN A 55 3.83 0.99 -1.30
C GLN A 55 3.98 -0.52 -1.02
N LEU A 56 4.73 -1.27 -1.83
CA LEU A 56 5.02 -2.68 -1.56
C LEU A 56 5.79 -2.87 -0.25
N ARG A 57 6.74 -1.98 0.07
CA ARG A 57 7.47 -2.02 1.34
C ARG A 57 6.53 -1.79 2.53
N GLN A 58 5.67 -0.76 2.49
CA GLN A 58 4.71 -0.50 3.57
C GLN A 58 3.70 -1.65 3.75
N GLN A 59 3.24 -2.24 2.64
CA GLN A 59 2.42 -3.46 2.65
C GLN A 59 3.16 -4.61 3.34
N GLN A 60 4.41 -4.87 2.95
CA GLN A 60 5.22 -5.93 3.54
C GLN A 60 5.45 -5.72 5.04
N GLU A 61 5.83 -4.51 5.44
CA GLU A 61 6.00 -4.14 6.86
C GLU A 61 4.70 -4.33 7.63
N GLY A 62 3.56 -3.94 7.04
CA GLY A 62 2.25 -4.13 7.63
C GLY A 62 1.93 -5.60 7.87
N ILE A 63 2.11 -6.45 6.86
CA ILE A 63 1.93 -7.91 6.98
C ILE A 63 2.86 -8.48 8.06
N ASN A 64 4.15 -8.14 8.00
CA ASN A 64 5.17 -8.68 8.90
C ASN A 64 5.06 -8.14 10.33
N SER A 65 4.28 -7.08 10.54
CA SER A 65 3.93 -6.60 11.88
C SER A 65 2.94 -7.52 12.60
N LEU A 66 2.22 -8.39 11.87
CA LEU A 66 1.23 -9.32 12.41
C LEU A 66 1.87 -10.63 12.88
N THR A 67 1.23 -11.27 13.85
CA THR A 67 1.37 -12.71 14.11
C THR A 67 0.57 -13.51 13.10
N VAL A 68 0.88 -14.80 12.97
CA VAL A 68 0.12 -15.72 12.12
C VAL A 68 -1.34 -15.80 12.59
N ALA A 69 -1.59 -15.76 13.90
CA ALA A 69 -2.94 -15.74 14.45
C ALA A 69 -3.71 -14.45 14.08
N GLU A 70 -3.06 -13.29 14.16
CA GLU A 70 -3.66 -12.00 13.77
C GLU A 70 -3.97 -11.96 12.26
N TYR A 71 -3.05 -12.42 11.42
CA TYR A 71 -3.28 -12.54 9.97
C TYR A 71 -4.49 -13.45 9.69
N ASP A 72 -4.52 -14.67 10.25
CA ASP A 72 -5.62 -15.62 10.02
C ASP A 72 -6.97 -15.06 10.48
N ALA A 73 -7.01 -14.40 11.64
CA ALA A 73 -8.20 -13.72 12.13
C ALA A 73 -8.65 -12.57 11.20
N GLY A 74 -7.70 -11.74 10.73
CA GLY A 74 -7.97 -10.67 9.78
C GLY A 74 -8.52 -11.19 8.44
N ARG A 75 -7.96 -12.29 7.93
CA ARG A 75 -8.44 -12.96 6.72
C ARG A 75 -9.85 -13.50 6.89
N LYS A 76 -10.14 -14.18 8.00
CA LYS A 76 -11.50 -14.67 8.33
C LYS A 76 -12.50 -13.53 8.42
N ALA A 77 -12.14 -12.43 9.08
CA ALA A 77 -12.98 -11.24 9.19
C ALA A 77 -13.30 -10.61 7.82
N PHE A 78 -12.29 -10.47 6.96
CA PHE A 78 -12.48 -9.99 5.60
C PHE A 78 -13.48 -10.86 4.82
N GLN A 79 -13.33 -12.18 4.86
CA GLN A 79 -14.21 -13.10 4.14
C GLN A 79 -15.63 -13.12 4.70
N ALA A 80 -15.79 -13.09 6.03
CA ALA A 80 -17.09 -13.01 6.68
C ALA A 80 -17.84 -11.71 6.31
N ARG A 81 -17.12 -10.58 6.29
CA ARG A 81 -17.69 -9.29 5.84
C ARG A 81 -18.07 -9.34 4.36
N LYS A 82 -17.23 -9.93 3.51
CA LYS A 82 -17.52 -10.11 2.08
C LYS A 82 -18.77 -10.95 1.86
N ALA A 83 -18.93 -12.06 2.58
CA ALA A 83 -20.08 -12.93 2.46
C ALA A 83 -21.39 -12.26 2.93
N SER A 84 -21.33 -11.42 3.96
CA SER A 84 -22.50 -10.76 4.54
C SER A 84 -22.88 -9.43 3.87
N LYS A 85 -21.91 -8.67 3.34
CA LYS A 85 -22.10 -7.30 2.84
C LYS A 85 -21.73 -7.12 1.36
N GLY A 86 -21.28 -8.18 0.68
CA GLY A 86 -20.78 -8.11 -0.70
C GLY A 86 -19.36 -7.53 -0.86
N SER A 87 -18.80 -6.91 0.20
CA SER A 87 -17.43 -6.40 0.24
C SER A 87 -16.74 -6.76 1.55
N GLY A 88 -15.48 -7.16 1.49
CA GLY A 88 -14.65 -7.41 2.67
C GLY A 88 -14.00 -6.15 3.26
N ARG A 89 -14.08 -5.02 2.56
CA ARG A 89 -13.49 -3.73 2.98
C ARG A 89 -14.36 -3.03 4.04
N GLY A 90 -13.73 -2.16 4.84
CA GLY A 90 -14.38 -1.40 5.91
C GLY A 90 -15.30 -0.29 5.42
N ASP A 91 -15.80 0.55 6.34
CA ASP A 91 -16.69 1.69 6.03
C ASP A 91 -15.98 2.93 5.50
N GLY A 92 -14.64 2.94 5.51
CA GLY A 92 -13.79 3.98 4.92
C GLY A 92 -13.61 5.24 5.76
N LYS A 93 -14.05 5.26 7.03
CA LYS A 93 -13.87 6.43 7.92
C LYS A 93 -12.39 6.77 8.17
N ASP A 94 -11.58 5.74 8.36
CA ASP A 94 -10.13 5.82 8.52
C ASP A 94 -9.45 6.46 7.29
N GLN A 95 -9.96 6.19 6.08
CA GLN A 95 -9.49 6.83 4.86
C GLN A 95 -9.82 8.32 4.82
N ILE A 96 -11.01 8.73 5.29
CA ILE A 96 -11.40 10.14 5.35
C ILE A 96 -10.48 10.91 6.31
N GLU A 97 -10.30 10.40 7.53
CA GLU A 97 -9.44 11.02 8.53
C GLU A 97 -7.99 11.15 8.06
N THR A 98 -7.45 10.07 7.47
CA THR A 98 -6.08 10.08 6.90
C THR A 98 -5.94 11.15 5.81
N ARG A 99 -6.95 11.27 4.93
CA ARG A 99 -6.94 12.27 3.85
C ARG A 99 -7.03 13.69 4.37
N ASP A 100 -7.88 13.94 5.36
CA ASP A 100 -8.08 15.28 5.91
C ASP A 100 -6.82 15.76 6.65
N LYS A 101 -6.20 14.88 7.44
CA LYS A 101 -4.92 15.18 8.08
C LYS A 101 -3.83 15.47 7.05
N PHE A 102 -3.68 14.60 6.05
CA PHE A 102 -2.66 14.78 5.03
C PHE A 102 -2.87 16.04 4.18
N ARG A 103 -4.13 16.41 3.93
CA ARG A 103 -4.47 17.68 3.26
C ARG A 103 -3.99 18.88 4.08
N ALA A 104 -4.19 18.86 5.41
CA ALA A 104 -3.72 19.92 6.28
C ALA A 104 -2.18 20.02 6.26
N ASP A 105 -1.48 18.88 6.35
CA ASP A 105 -0.02 18.83 6.30
C ASP A 105 0.53 19.38 4.97
N LEU A 106 -0.09 19.05 3.83
CA LEU A 106 0.27 19.59 2.52
C LEU A 106 0.02 21.10 2.42
N LEU A 107 -1.12 21.56 2.94
CA LEU A 107 -1.48 22.97 2.92
C LEU A 107 -0.46 23.80 3.71
N GLU A 108 -0.07 23.33 4.90
CA GLU A 108 0.97 23.96 5.71
C GLU A 108 2.31 23.99 4.97
N ARG A 109 2.74 22.84 4.44
CA ARG A 109 3.99 22.73 3.67
C ARG A 109 4.05 23.73 2.53
N TYR A 110 3.07 23.69 1.63
CA TYR A 110 3.07 24.56 0.44
C TYR A 110 2.91 26.03 0.81
N THR A 111 2.15 26.36 1.86
CA THR A 111 2.04 27.74 2.32
C THR A 111 3.40 28.27 2.77
N ASN A 112 4.15 27.48 3.54
CA ASN A 112 5.49 27.84 4.01
C ASN A 112 6.47 27.98 2.82
N GLU A 113 6.52 26.98 1.92
CA GLU A 113 7.37 27.03 0.73
C GLU A 113 7.08 28.26 -0.14
N TYR A 114 5.81 28.63 -0.36
CA TYR A 114 5.46 29.81 -1.16
C TYR A 114 5.80 31.13 -0.48
N LYS A 115 5.66 31.22 0.84
CA LYS A 115 6.11 32.39 1.61
C LYS A 115 7.62 32.57 1.57
N GLU A 116 8.38 31.47 1.70
CA GLU A 116 9.84 31.48 1.58
C GLU A 116 10.30 31.95 0.19
N ASN A 117 9.48 31.69 -0.84
CA ASN A 117 9.67 32.19 -2.20
C ASN A 117 9.14 33.63 -2.42
N GLY A 118 8.81 34.36 -1.35
CA GLY A 118 8.48 35.79 -1.40
C GLY A 118 7.01 36.14 -1.63
N MET A 119 6.09 35.16 -1.63
CA MET A 119 4.65 35.44 -1.72
C MET A 119 4.12 36.02 -0.41
N SER A 120 3.10 36.89 -0.49
CA SER A 120 2.35 37.31 0.69
C SER A 120 1.58 36.12 1.29
N GLN A 121 1.16 36.23 2.56
CA GLN A 121 0.38 35.20 3.25
C GLN A 121 -0.86 34.77 2.44
N VAL A 122 -1.63 35.73 1.92
CA VAL A 122 -2.87 35.47 1.18
C VAL A 122 -2.59 34.78 -0.16
N GLU A 123 -1.58 35.24 -0.90
CA GLU A 123 -1.19 34.62 -2.18
C GLU A 123 -0.67 33.19 -1.98
N ALA A 124 0.15 32.99 -0.95
CA ALA A 124 0.71 31.69 -0.60
C ALA A 124 -0.40 30.69 -0.24
N GLU A 125 -1.35 31.08 0.61
CA GLU A 125 -2.49 30.24 0.99
C GLU A 125 -3.37 29.87 -0.22
N GLN A 126 -3.67 30.83 -1.11
CA GLN A 126 -4.47 30.57 -2.31
C GLN A 126 -3.78 29.57 -3.24
N LYS A 127 -2.47 29.76 -3.48
CA LYS A 127 -1.67 28.87 -4.32
C LYS A 127 -1.48 27.50 -3.67
N ALA A 128 -1.27 27.44 -2.36
CA ALA A 128 -1.13 26.21 -1.59
C ALA A 128 -2.42 25.38 -1.63
N ASN A 129 -3.59 26.02 -1.53
CA ASN A 129 -4.88 25.33 -1.68
C ASN A 129 -5.00 24.65 -3.07
N THR A 130 -4.70 25.40 -4.14
CA THR A 130 -4.77 24.85 -5.51
C THR A 130 -3.78 23.70 -5.71
N THR A 131 -2.54 23.85 -5.23
CA THR A 131 -1.49 22.83 -5.32
C THR A 131 -1.88 21.58 -4.54
N THR A 132 -2.40 21.77 -3.32
CA THR A 132 -2.89 20.69 -2.47
C THR A 132 -4.05 19.95 -3.12
N ASP A 133 -5.01 20.65 -3.74
CA ASP A 133 -6.11 20.03 -4.47
C ASP A 133 -5.64 19.15 -5.63
N ASN A 134 -4.69 19.64 -6.41
CA ASN A 134 -4.10 18.89 -7.53
C ASN A 134 -3.43 17.60 -7.05
N VAL A 135 -2.61 17.68 -6.00
CA VAL A 135 -1.94 16.51 -5.42
C VAL A 135 -2.96 15.55 -4.78
N MET A 136 -3.87 16.05 -3.94
CA MET A 136 -4.88 15.21 -3.27
C MET A 136 -5.83 14.49 -4.23
N ALA A 137 -6.00 15.02 -5.44
CA ALA A 137 -6.77 14.39 -6.50
C ALA A 137 -6.07 13.14 -7.09
N THR A 138 -4.75 13.02 -7.01
CA THR A 138 -4.00 11.84 -7.50
C THR A 138 -3.83 10.75 -6.43
N LEU A 139 -3.96 11.11 -5.16
CA LEU A 139 -3.66 10.22 -4.04
C LEU A 139 -4.88 9.48 -3.48
N ALA A 140 -4.63 8.32 -2.88
CA ALA A 140 -5.54 7.56 -2.04
C ALA A 140 -4.89 7.28 -0.68
N ALA A 141 -5.72 7.15 0.36
CA ALA A 141 -5.27 6.61 1.64
C ALA A 141 -4.91 5.13 1.49
N LEU A 142 -3.76 4.75 2.05
CA LEU A 142 -3.17 3.43 1.96
C LEU A 142 -3.41 2.68 3.26
N HIS A 143 -4.03 1.50 3.15
CA HIS A 143 -4.04 0.52 4.23
C HIS A 143 -2.75 -0.30 4.16
N ASN A 144 -2.00 -0.35 5.25
CA ASN A 144 -0.71 -1.02 5.36
C ASN A 144 -0.79 -2.13 6.43
N PRO A 145 -1.18 -3.38 6.11
CA PRO A 145 -1.39 -3.90 4.78
C PRO A 145 -2.82 -3.64 4.26
N ASP A 146 -3.07 -3.94 2.99
CA ASP A 146 -4.38 -3.83 2.35
C ASP A 146 -5.40 -4.62 3.19
N GLN A 147 -6.61 -4.08 3.33
CA GLN A 147 -7.70 -4.72 4.07
C GLN A 147 -8.03 -6.13 3.59
N LEU A 148 -7.70 -6.47 2.34
CA LEU A 148 -7.77 -7.82 1.83
C LEU A 148 -6.87 -8.77 2.63
N ILE A 149 -5.69 -8.31 3.04
CA ILE A 149 -4.75 -9.08 3.87
C ILE A 149 -5.19 -9.06 5.34
N ASP A 150 -5.48 -7.88 5.89
CA ASP A 150 -5.90 -7.72 7.28
C ASP A 150 -7.25 -6.99 7.39
N GLY A 151 -8.34 -7.77 7.43
CA GLY A 151 -9.70 -7.25 7.52
C GLY A 151 -10.05 -6.59 8.86
N ASN A 152 -9.18 -6.70 9.87
CA ASN A 152 -9.34 -6.14 11.21
C ASN A 152 -8.48 -4.89 11.47
N LEU A 153 -7.59 -4.51 10.54
CA LEU A 153 -6.72 -3.34 10.66
C LEU A 153 -5.85 -3.36 11.94
N ASN A 154 -5.31 -4.52 12.28
CA ASN A 154 -4.45 -4.73 13.45
C ASN A 154 -2.98 -4.37 13.20
N SER A 155 -2.62 -4.07 11.95
CA SER A 155 -1.26 -3.67 11.61
C SER A 155 -0.78 -2.45 12.40
N LYS A 156 0.52 -2.48 12.71
CA LYS A 156 1.21 -1.38 13.43
C LYS A 156 1.76 -0.31 12.48
N VAL A 157 1.72 -0.54 11.18
CA VAL A 157 2.15 0.45 10.19
C VAL A 157 1.00 1.44 9.98
N PRO A 158 1.23 2.74 10.20
CA PRO A 158 0.18 3.74 10.06
C PRO A 158 -0.32 3.81 8.61
N MET A 159 -1.57 4.28 8.46
CA MET A 159 -2.06 4.70 7.16
C MET A 159 -1.26 5.89 6.65
N ASP A 160 -1.11 5.96 5.34
CA ASP A 160 -0.37 6.99 4.63
C ASP A 160 -1.11 7.33 3.32
N MET A 161 -0.59 8.27 2.54
CA MET A 161 -1.11 8.63 1.23
C MET A 161 -0.18 8.15 0.12
N GLY A 162 -0.75 7.73 -1.01
CA GLY A 162 0.02 7.31 -2.17
C GLY A 162 -0.77 7.36 -3.47
N LEU A 163 -0.06 7.25 -4.59
CA LEU A 163 -0.65 7.37 -5.92
C LEU A 163 -1.72 6.28 -6.12
N LYS A 164 -2.97 6.69 -6.39
CA LYS A 164 -4.15 5.81 -6.26
C LYS A 164 -4.22 4.69 -7.30
N ASN A 165 -3.69 4.95 -8.49
CA ASN A 165 -3.48 4.00 -9.58
C ASN A 165 -2.45 2.91 -9.21
N VAL A 166 -1.37 3.26 -8.52
CA VAL A 166 -0.37 2.31 -8.02
C VAL A 166 -1.01 1.43 -6.95
N ASN A 167 -1.69 2.07 -5.98
CA ASN A 167 -2.43 1.37 -4.94
C ASN A 167 -3.48 0.40 -5.51
N SER A 168 -4.30 0.86 -6.46
CA SER A 168 -5.29 0.01 -7.13
C SER A 168 -4.65 -1.13 -7.93
N SER A 169 -3.49 -0.90 -8.56
CA SER A 169 -2.77 -1.95 -9.27
C SER A 169 -2.30 -3.04 -8.30
N ILE A 170 -1.60 -2.67 -7.22
CA ILE A 170 -1.15 -3.59 -6.17
C ILE A 170 -2.37 -4.36 -5.60
N GLY A 171 -3.43 -3.64 -5.24
CA GLY A 171 -4.69 -4.20 -4.75
C GLY A 171 -5.31 -5.25 -5.68
N SER A 172 -5.29 -5.00 -6.99
CA SER A 172 -5.82 -5.94 -7.99
C SER A 172 -4.96 -7.20 -8.11
N GLN A 173 -3.64 -7.06 -7.99
CA GLN A 173 -2.69 -8.15 -8.16
C GLN A 173 -2.69 -9.15 -7.00
N TRP A 174 -3.12 -8.73 -5.81
CA TRP A 174 -3.28 -9.64 -4.67
C TRP A 174 -4.25 -10.81 -4.95
N LYS A 175 -5.32 -10.55 -5.69
CA LYS A 175 -6.41 -11.51 -5.97
C LYS A 175 -6.29 -12.22 -7.32
N ASN A 176 -5.33 -11.83 -8.15
CA ASN A 176 -5.12 -12.47 -9.44
C ASN A 176 -4.08 -13.59 -9.29
N VAL A 177 -4.28 -14.69 -10.02
CA VAL A 177 -3.25 -15.72 -10.18
C VAL A 177 -2.20 -15.14 -11.12
N PRO A 178 -0.94 -14.97 -10.69
CA PRO A 178 0.13 -14.57 -11.60
C PRO A 178 0.33 -15.66 -12.66
N ASP A 179 0.80 -15.28 -13.83
CA ASP A 179 1.12 -16.18 -14.94
C ASP A 179 2.60 -16.07 -15.38
N ASP A 180 3.43 -15.42 -14.58
CA ASP A 180 4.83 -15.16 -14.86
C ASP A 180 5.79 -16.17 -14.20
N ALA A 181 7.06 -16.13 -14.61
CA ALA A 181 8.10 -17.05 -14.15
C ALA A 181 8.56 -16.84 -12.70
N THR A 182 8.04 -15.83 -11.99
CA THR A 182 8.42 -15.53 -10.59
C THR A 182 7.61 -16.32 -9.56
N ILE A 183 6.62 -17.10 -10.02
CA ILE A 183 5.81 -17.96 -9.17
C ILE A 183 6.67 -19.11 -8.67
N ASP A 184 6.72 -19.29 -7.35
CA ASP A 184 7.25 -20.51 -6.76
C ASP A 184 6.42 -21.71 -7.30
N PRO A 185 7.05 -22.78 -7.82
CA PRO A 185 6.33 -23.94 -8.34
C PRO A 185 5.27 -24.51 -7.39
N SER A 186 5.49 -24.42 -6.07
CA SER A 186 4.54 -24.85 -5.04
C SER A 186 3.28 -23.98 -4.95
N ASP A 187 3.33 -22.73 -5.45
CA ASP A 187 2.24 -21.76 -5.48
C ASP A 187 1.52 -21.69 -6.84
N LYS A 188 1.92 -22.50 -7.82
CA LYS A 188 1.30 -22.48 -9.15
C LYS A 188 -0.24 -22.61 -9.07
N GLY A 189 -0.94 -21.70 -9.75
CA GLY A 189 -2.41 -21.65 -9.72
C GLY A 189 -3.02 -20.93 -8.51
N ARG A 190 -2.20 -20.45 -7.56
CA ARG A 190 -2.65 -19.64 -6.42
C ARG A 190 -2.50 -18.16 -6.70
N THR A 191 -3.38 -17.37 -6.09
CA THR A 191 -3.18 -15.92 -5.98
C THR A 191 -2.05 -15.64 -4.98
N ARG A 192 -1.51 -14.42 -4.98
CA ARG A 192 -0.49 -14.02 -3.98
C ARG A 192 -1.00 -14.17 -2.55
N VAL A 193 -2.27 -13.84 -2.31
CA VAL A 193 -2.92 -14.06 -1.01
C VAL A 193 -3.11 -15.53 -0.72
N GLY A 194 -3.51 -16.32 -1.73
CA GLY A 194 -3.66 -17.76 -1.60
C GLY A 194 -2.35 -18.47 -1.25
N ALA A 195 -1.23 -17.98 -1.78
CA ALA A 195 0.10 -18.47 -1.42
C ALA A 195 0.43 -18.23 0.06
N ILE A 196 0.09 -17.06 0.60
CA ILE A 196 0.27 -16.76 2.04
C ILE A 196 -0.71 -17.60 2.88
N ASP A 197 -1.99 -17.63 2.50
CA ASP A 197 -3.05 -18.40 3.16
C ASP A 197 -2.70 -19.89 3.23
N GLU A 198 -2.05 -20.43 2.20
CA GLU A 198 -1.55 -21.82 2.19
C GLU A 198 -0.36 -22.00 3.12
N ALA A 199 0.61 -21.08 3.05
CA ALA A 199 1.85 -21.23 3.77
C ALA A 199 1.65 -21.19 5.30
N ILE A 200 0.70 -20.39 5.81
CA ILE A 200 0.39 -20.35 7.25
C ILE A 200 -0.22 -21.65 7.80
N LYS A 201 -0.79 -22.53 6.95
CA LYS A 201 -1.37 -23.81 7.40
C LYS A 201 -0.32 -24.77 7.93
N SER A 202 0.94 -24.61 7.50
CA SER A 202 2.07 -25.37 8.02
C SER A 202 2.45 -25.02 9.46
N ILE A 203 1.93 -23.93 10.01
CA ILE A 203 2.15 -23.53 11.41
C ILE A 203 1.14 -24.21 12.33
N PRO A 204 1.60 -24.97 13.35
CA PRO A 204 0.73 -25.51 14.38
C PRO A 204 -0.07 -24.40 15.08
N GLU A 205 -1.36 -24.62 15.33
CA GLU A 205 -2.23 -23.60 15.93
C GLU A 205 -1.70 -23.04 17.25
N SER A 206 -1.09 -23.89 18.08
CA SER A 206 -0.44 -23.53 19.35
C SER A 206 0.73 -22.55 19.19
N GLU A 207 1.33 -22.46 18.01
CA GLU A 207 2.48 -21.60 17.73
C GLU A 207 2.09 -20.27 17.05
N ARG A 208 0.87 -20.19 16.48
CA ARG A 208 0.46 -19.06 15.61
C ARG A 208 0.43 -17.72 16.32
N ALA A 209 0.10 -17.69 17.61
CA ALA A 209 0.06 -16.46 18.41
C ALA A 209 1.46 -15.89 18.69
N ASN A 210 2.50 -16.73 18.65
CA ASN A 210 3.89 -16.33 18.94
C ASN A 210 4.77 -16.29 17.69
N THR A 211 4.24 -16.69 16.53
CA THR A 211 4.94 -16.68 15.25
C THR A 211 4.57 -15.42 14.48
N ARG A 212 5.56 -14.59 14.12
CA ARG A 212 5.35 -13.43 13.25
C ARG A 212 5.24 -13.86 11.78
N MET A 213 4.46 -13.11 11.02
CA MET A 213 4.46 -13.21 9.56
C MET A 213 5.84 -12.84 9.02
N ASN A 214 6.27 -13.52 7.96
CA ASN A 214 7.54 -13.26 7.28
C ASN A 214 7.35 -13.39 5.77
N VAL A 215 6.76 -12.36 5.16
CA VAL A 215 6.45 -12.28 3.74
C VAL A 215 7.42 -11.34 3.03
N LYS A 216 7.76 -11.65 1.78
CA LYS A 216 8.52 -10.79 0.87
C LYS A 216 7.66 -10.34 -0.30
N LEU A 217 7.58 -9.02 -0.49
CA LEU A 217 6.95 -8.37 -1.64
C LEU A 217 8.01 -7.64 -2.46
N GLU A 218 7.90 -7.70 -3.78
CA GLU A 218 8.78 -6.99 -4.71
C GLU A 218 8.10 -6.73 -6.05
N ARG A 219 8.53 -5.70 -6.75
CA ARG A 219 8.12 -5.40 -8.12
C ARG A 219 8.86 -6.30 -9.11
N CYS A 220 8.23 -6.65 -10.22
CA CYS A 220 8.86 -7.43 -11.27
C CYS A 220 10.01 -6.65 -11.94
N LYS A 221 11.09 -7.37 -12.26
CA LYS A 221 12.29 -6.83 -12.92
C LYS A 221 12.07 -6.59 -14.41
#